data_AF-A0A3L7BMU3-F1
#
_entry.id   AF-A0A3L7BMU3-F1
#
_cell.length_a   1.000
_cell.length_b   1.000
_cell.length_c   1.000
_cell.angle_alpha   90.00
_cell.angle_beta   90.00
_cell.angle_gamma   90.00
#
_symmetry.space_group_name_H-M   'P 1'
#
loop_
_entity.id
_entity.type
_entity.pdbx_description
1 polymer ?
#
loop_
_entity_poly.entity_id
_entity_poly.type
_entity_poly.pdbx_seq_one_letter_code
_entity_poly.pdbx_strand_id
1 'polypeptide(L)'
;MSDVDEREALDLPTILNHATAAHAAHPDGPLPSGGRPYPDPDHVASASSIGASYRDRKRLLVDLVTSVHQAVPSPAAAGKRLTEALASMRVDHRVVVPLLEAVADVDPRWRRQVGRELAYGGRQRGTVSVGLALLTGVAEPHDAGPVRLLGLLSSPFGELAIRVLRDVPGAAGDLVWLAERSDRWRHAQAVAALCALAEPATFDWLLEHGIRLDGRSVTAARLIAETVNIADRVAADDVNEDVVEQVGRVLLAMTQRAAGNAELRAYRDARTAITRFAYAAPVMTATLDRYALIVGLLSDLAIGQAATLSWQRQDLDRVRSGLDQLLAQPAWADVLETAQRSADPKACHRAHWAVWARTTNRPPQPIGLAMGGATSRMSIRVAVADPEYAGAVETRIFIDDRPIVVETFTLGPAEPPEYLLGPAHRLHADVEPHEVRLAEAGCTEGCCGALYVTIQRRGDEVVWRDWRNPDDCDLTVPVFTFDAAQYDAEIARAESDRTWEWHERTVARLVRGRLSDEPELLGRWDCHPGWMEARPNDRGRIHVSYLFRRRQTGGAEPWLQFVAVLDVPAGEPATVADDIVRELCDRDPRRQDRLAGGSREAAEQLGFQWPPHRA
;
A
#
# COMPACT_ATOMS: atom_id res chain seq x y z
N MET A 1 -0.33 48.25 36.51
CA MET A 1 0.37 47.30 35.63
C MET A 1 0.16 45.91 36.22
N SER A 2 -1.05 45.51 36.63
CA SER A 2 -2.32 45.28 35.90
C SER A 2 -2.21 44.06 35.00
N ASP A 3 -2.57 42.88 35.49
CA ASP A 3 -3.90 42.24 35.30
C ASP A 3 -4.25 41.88 33.83
N VAL A 4 -3.38 42.21 32.88
CA VAL A 4 -3.55 41.94 31.45
C VAL A 4 -2.79 40.67 31.04
N ASP A 5 -1.61 40.40 31.61
CA ASP A 5 -0.80 39.22 31.27
C ASP A 5 -1.30 37.90 31.90
N GLU A 6 -2.04 37.94 33.03
CA GLU A 6 -2.63 36.73 33.64
C GLU A 6 -4.02 36.38 33.07
N ARG A 7 -4.65 37.30 32.32
CA ARG A 7 -5.95 37.05 31.65
C ARG A 7 -5.83 36.41 30.26
N GLU A 8 -4.64 36.39 29.66
CA GLU A 8 -4.38 35.62 28.43
C GLU A 8 -4.13 34.12 28.70
N ALA A 9 -4.10 33.70 29.97
CA ALA A 9 -3.78 32.32 30.36
C ALA A 9 -4.96 31.32 30.42
N LEU A 10 -6.21 31.68 30.05
CA LEU A 10 -7.38 30.79 30.29
C LEU A 10 -8.46 30.79 29.19
N ASP A 11 -8.07 30.72 27.92
CA ASP A 11 -8.99 30.16 26.91
C ASP A 11 -8.18 29.39 25.87
N LEU A 12 -8.26 28.05 25.89
CA LEU A 12 -7.57 27.21 24.92
C LEU A 12 -7.98 27.65 23.50
N PRO A 13 -7.00 27.85 22.58
CA PRO A 13 -7.31 28.26 21.21
C PRO A 13 -8.19 27.20 20.55
N THR A 14 -9.09 27.62 19.66
CA THR A 14 -9.86 26.67 18.86
C THR A 14 -8.91 25.81 18.02
N ILE A 15 -9.36 24.63 17.65
CA ILE A 15 -8.58 23.74 16.78
C ILE A 15 -8.30 24.41 15.42
N LEU A 16 -9.22 25.25 14.93
CA LEU A 16 -9.02 26.02 13.70
C LEU A 16 -7.90 27.07 13.85
N ASN A 17 -7.84 27.77 14.99
CA ASN A 17 -6.76 28.72 15.27
C ASN A 17 -5.41 28.00 15.34
N HIS A 18 -5.38 26.82 15.98
CA HIS A 18 -4.21 25.95 16.02
C HIS A 18 -3.76 25.53 14.61
N ALA A 19 -4.69 25.06 13.77
CA ALA A 19 -4.39 24.69 12.39
C ALA A 19 -3.84 25.88 11.57
N THR A 20 -4.41 27.06 11.77
CA THR A 20 -3.99 28.30 11.11
C THR A 20 -2.56 28.68 11.52
N ALA A 21 -2.25 28.66 12.82
CA ALA A 21 -0.92 28.95 13.33
C ALA A 21 0.11 27.90 12.86
N ALA A 22 -0.26 26.61 12.88
CA ALA A 22 0.59 25.52 12.41
C ALA A 22 0.91 25.66 10.91
N HIS A 23 -0.07 26.02 10.09
CA HIS A 23 0.14 26.27 8.67
C HIS A 23 1.03 27.50 8.42
N ALA A 24 0.85 28.59 9.17
CA ALA A 24 1.72 29.76 9.05
C ALA A 24 3.19 29.43 9.37
N ALA A 25 3.44 28.51 10.29
CA ALA A 25 4.78 28.01 10.61
C ALA A 25 5.33 27.01 9.57
N HIS A 26 4.46 26.29 8.86
CA HIS A 26 4.81 25.25 7.88
C HIS A 26 3.95 25.39 6.60
N PRO A 27 4.24 26.37 5.73
CA PRO A 27 3.38 26.71 4.60
C PRO A 27 3.42 25.70 3.44
N ASP A 28 4.56 25.05 3.23
CA ASP A 28 4.88 24.36 1.96
C ASP A 28 4.92 22.83 2.06
N GLY A 29 4.35 22.24 3.13
CA GLY A 29 4.37 20.79 3.27
C GLY A 29 3.44 20.26 4.35
N PRO A 30 3.40 18.94 4.55
CA PRO A 30 2.62 18.32 5.61
C PRO A 30 3.08 18.80 6.98
N LEU A 31 2.12 19.06 7.88
CA LEU A 31 2.42 19.50 9.23
C LEU A 31 3.23 18.41 9.98
N PRO A 32 4.32 18.78 10.69
CA PRO A 32 5.05 17.84 11.52
C PRO A 32 4.13 17.11 12.50
N SER A 33 4.22 15.78 12.53
CA SER A 33 3.36 14.91 13.38
C SER A 33 1.85 15.16 13.22
N GLY A 34 1.39 15.65 12.07
CA GLY A 34 -0.02 15.98 11.83
C GLY A 34 -0.52 17.16 12.68
N GLY A 35 0.38 18.09 13.03
CA GLY A 35 0.08 19.27 13.84
C GLY A 35 -0.06 18.97 15.34
N ARG A 36 0.58 17.89 15.84
CA ARG A 36 0.60 17.58 17.28
C ARG A 36 1.67 18.39 18.03
N PRO A 37 1.48 18.67 19.33
CA PRO A 37 0.29 18.34 20.14
C PRO A 37 -0.91 19.24 19.81
N TYR A 38 -2.12 18.72 20.00
CA TYR A 38 -3.36 19.47 19.83
C TYR A 38 -3.73 20.22 21.14
N PRO A 39 -4.47 21.34 21.08
CA PRO A 39 -4.84 22.14 22.25
C PRO A 39 -5.98 21.53 23.09
N ASP A 40 -6.06 20.19 23.18
CA ASP A 40 -7.06 19.46 24.00
C ASP A 40 -6.50 18.33 24.88
N PRO A 41 -5.29 18.43 25.48
CA PRO A 41 -4.65 17.32 26.19
C PRO A 41 -5.47 16.83 27.39
N ASP A 42 -6.05 17.74 28.17
CA ASP A 42 -6.80 17.42 29.40
C ASP A 42 -8.11 16.70 29.11
N HIS A 43 -8.76 17.00 27.99
CA HIS A 43 -9.97 16.29 27.55
C HIS A 43 -9.68 14.83 27.24
N VAL A 44 -8.54 14.53 26.61
CA VAL A 44 -8.14 13.15 26.30
C VAL A 44 -7.86 12.34 27.56
N ALA A 45 -7.28 12.99 28.57
CA ALA A 45 -6.93 12.38 29.84
C ALA A 45 -8.18 12.15 30.73
N SER A 46 -9.15 13.07 30.69
CA SER A 46 -10.34 13.03 31.56
C SER A 46 -11.56 12.34 30.93
N ALA A 47 -11.65 12.25 29.60
CA ALA A 47 -12.78 11.61 28.94
C ALA A 47 -12.78 10.09 29.15
N SER A 48 -13.86 9.59 29.75
CA SER A 48 -14.12 8.16 29.96
C SER A 48 -13.97 7.37 28.66
N SER A 49 -13.04 6.41 28.63
CA SER A 49 -13.01 5.32 27.64
C SER A 49 -13.55 4.01 28.23
N ILE A 50 -14.43 4.09 29.23
CA ILE A 50 -14.86 2.92 30.01
C ILE A 50 -15.57 1.92 29.09
N GLY A 51 -14.90 0.78 28.83
CA GLY A 51 -15.46 -0.54 28.49
C GLY A 51 -16.42 -0.69 27.31
N ALA A 52 -16.89 0.38 26.68
CA ALA A 52 -17.94 0.35 25.69
C ALA A 52 -17.42 -0.11 24.32
N SER A 53 -18.14 -1.07 23.72
CA SER A 53 -17.81 -1.57 22.38
C SER A 53 -17.86 -0.42 21.35
N TYR A 54 -17.13 -0.56 20.24
CA TYR A 54 -17.20 0.40 19.12
C TYR A 54 -18.66 0.63 18.65
N ARG A 55 -19.47 -0.43 18.63
CA ARG A 55 -20.88 -0.38 18.24
C ARG A 55 -21.72 0.47 19.20
N ASP A 56 -21.48 0.36 20.50
CA ASP A 56 -22.22 1.15 21.50
C ASP A 56 -21.86 2.63 21.43
N ARG A 57 -20.57 2.95 21.28
CA ARG A 57 -20.10 4.34 21.11
C ARG A 57 -20.68 5.00 19.85
N LYS A 58 -20.74 4.24 18.74
CA LYS A 58 -21.42 4.68 17.49
C LYS A 58 -22.88 5.04 17.76
N ARG A 59 -23.64 4.11 18.36
CA ARG A 59 -25.08 4.32 18.62
C ARG A 59 -25.31 5.54 19.52
N LEU A 60 -24.55 5.66 20.61
CA LEU A 60 -24.66 6.80 21.53
C LEU A 60 -24.43 8.15 20.85
N LEU A 61 -23.45 8.25 19.95
CA LEU A 61 -23.18 9.50 19.22
C LEU A 61 -24.33 9.85 18.27
N VAL A 62 -24.84 8.87 17.52
CA VAL A 62 -25.98 9.05 16.61
C VAL A 62 -27.23 9.47 17.37
N ASP A 63 -27.55 8.77 18.47
CA ASP A 63 -28.70 9.05 19.32
C ASP A 63 -28.59 10.45 19.95
N LEU A 64 -27.39 10.86 20.36
CA LEU A 64 -27.15 12.22 20.90
C LEU A 64 -27.48 13.29 19.86
N VAL A 65 -26.90 13.20 18.66
CA VAL A 65 -27.08 14.25 17.63
C VAL A 65 -28.53 14.30 17.16
N THR A 66 -29.15 13.15 16.91
CA THR A 66 -30.54 13.06 16.43
C THR A 66 -31.55 13.52 17.49
N SER A 67 -31.36 13.14 18.76
CA SER A 67 -32.22 13.60 19.86
C SER A 67 -32.12 15.10 20.11
N VAL A 68 -30.91 15.68 20.01
CA VAL A 68 -30.76 17.14 20.13
C VAL A 68 -31.44 17.86 18.98
N HIS A 69 -31.32 17.35 17.74
CA HIS A 69 -32.04 17.91 16.60
C HIS A 69 -33.57 17.90 16.82
N GLN A 70 -34.13 16.78 17.29
CA GLN A 70 -35.56 16.64 17.53
C GLN A 70 -36.07 17.53 18.69
N ALA A 71 -35.28 17.66 19.76
CA ALA A 71 -35.66 18.38 20.97
C ALA A 71 -35.37 19.89 20.91
N VAL A 72 -34.37 20.31 20.12
CA VAL A 72 -33.87 21.69 20.08
C VAL A 72 -33.79 22.17 18.62
N PRO A 73 -34.90 22.71 18.07
CA PRO A 73 -34.94 23.17 16.68
C PRO A 73 -34.08 24.41 16.43
N SER A 74 -33.81 25.21 17.46
CA SER A 74 -32.93 26.39 17.35
C SER A 74 -31.47 25.94 17.17
N PRO A 75 -30.82 26.25 16.02
CA PRO A 75 -29.46 25.79 15.77
C PRO A 75 -28.44 26.28 16.81
N ALA A 76 -28.53 27.53 17.24
CA ALA A 76 -27.62 28.09 18.24
C ALA A 76 -27.77 27.42 19.63
N ALA A 77 -28.99 27.03 20.00
CA ALA A 77 -29.21 26.30 21.25
C ALA A 77 -28.75 24.83 21.13
N ALA A 78 -28.93 24.24 19.95
CA ALA A 78 -28.45 22.89 19.65
C ALA A 78 -26.91 22.81 19.66
N GLY A 79 -26.21 23.79 19.08
CA GLY A 79 -24.75 23.88 19.07
C GLY A 79 -24.16 23.92 20.47
N LYS A 80 -24.72 24.76 21.36
CA LYS A 80 -24.34 24.78 22.78
C LYS A 80 -24.58 23.45 23.48
N ARG A 81 -25.77 22.86 23.31
CA ARG A 81 -26.13 21.58 23.95
C ARG A 81 -25.24 20.42 23.47
N LEU A 82 -24.90 20.38 22.19
CA LEU A 82 -23.96 19.40 21.65
C LEU A 82 -22.55 19.64 22.17
N THR A 83 -22.09 20.88 22.27
CA THR A 83 -20.78 21.21 22.83
C THR A 83 -20.66 20.73 24.27
N GLU A 84 -21.67 21.00 25.11
CA GLU A 84 -21.72 20.53 26.50
C GLU A 84 -21.75 18.99 26.60
N ALA A 85 -22.56 18.33 25.78
CA ALA A 85 -22.65 16.87 25.79
C ALA A 85 -21.35 16.19 25.33
N LEU A 86 -20.74 16.70 24.26
CA LEU A 86 -19.49 16.19 23.70
C LEU A 86 -18.29 16.43 24.62
N ALA A 87 -18.33 17.47 25.48
CA ALA A 87 -17.29 17.74 26.46
C ALA A 87 -17.07 16.62 27.48
N SER A 88 -18.01 15.70 27.63
CA SER A 88 -17.89 14.52 28.50
C SER A 88 -17.66 13.21 27.74
N MET A 89 -17.58 13.26 26.41
CA MET A 89 -17.54 12.08 25.53
C MET A 89 -16.23 12.00 24.73
N ARG A 90 -15.60 10.82 24.74
CA ARG A 90 -14.47 10.54 23.86
C ARG A 90 -14.95 10.13 22.47
N VAL A 91 -15.00 11.09 21.56
CA VAL A 91 -15.34 10.84 20.14
C VAL A 91 -14.06 10.69 19.32
N ASP A 92 -13.90 9.53 18.69
CA ASP A 92 -12.84 9.28 17.70
C ASP A 92 -13.42 9.40 16.29
N HIS A 93 -12.61 9.86 15.33
CA HIS A 93 -12.99 10.06 13.92
C HIS A 93 -13.68 8.83 13.28
N ARG A 94 -13.27 7.60 13.63
CA ARG A 94 -13.88 6.37 13.08
C ARG A 94 -15.34 6.20 13.50
N VAL A 95 -15.69 6.70 14.69
CA VAL A 95 -17.06 6.65 15.24
C VAL A 95 -17.96 7.70 14.56
N VAL A 96 -17.37 8.74 13.97
CA VAL A 96 -18.09 9.85 13.32
C VAL A 96 -18.52 9.50 11.89
N VAL A 97 -17.80 8.64 11.16
CA VAL A 97 -18.16 8.31 9.75
C VAL A 97 -19.61 7.82 9.61
N PRO A 98 -20.13 6.92 10.46
CA PRO A 98 -21.54 6.50 10.37
C PRO A 98 -22.56 7.59 10.72
N LEU A 99 -22.15 8.69 11.38
CA LEU A 99 -23.03 9.83 11.64
C LEU A 99 -23.50 10.46 10.33
N LEU A 100 -22.67 10.43 9.28
CA LEU A 100 -22.97 11.02 7.96
C LEU A 100 -24.28 10.49 7.38
N GLU A 101 -24.49 9.17 7.45
CA GLU A 101 -25.72 8.51 6.99
C GLU A 101 -26.91 8.87 7.89
N ALA A 102 -26.70 8.85 9.21
CA ALA A 102 -27.78 9.09 10.17
C ALA A 102 -28.32 10.52 10.17
N VAL A 103 -27.51 11.50 9.74
CA VAL A 103 -27.91 12.92 9.67
C VAL A 103 -28.22 13.37 8.24
N ALA A 104 -28.24 12.44 7.27
CA ALA A 104 -28.51 12.76 5.86
C ALA A 104 -29.83 13.52 5.68
N ASP A 105 -30.89 13.08 6.38
CA ASP A 105 -32.25 13.64 6.29
C ASP A 105 -32.52 14.80 7.26
N VAL A 106 -31.53 15.19 8.07
CA VAL A 106 -31.66 16.32 8.99
C VAL A 106 -31.67 17.64 8.19
N ASP A 107 -32.47 18.61 8.62
CA ASP A 107 -32.62 19.91 7.95
C ASP A 107 -31.27 20.53 7.55
N PRO A 108 -31.03 20.82 6.25
CA PRO A 108 -29.73 21.32 5.77
C PRO A 108 -29.29 22.64 6.40
N ARG A 109 -30.22 23.54 6.75
CA ARG A 109 -29.89 24.83 7.37
C ARG A 109 -29.44 24.62 8.81
N TRP A 110 -30.13 23.75 9.55
CA TRP A 110 -29.73 23.34 10.89
C TRP A 110 -28.34 22.71 10.87
N ARG A 111 -28.11 21.73 9.99
CA ARG A 111 -26.81 21.05 9.86
C ARG A 111 -25.68 22.03 9.57
N ARG A 112 -25.91 22.96 8.64
CA ARG A 112 -24.93 23.98 8.28
C ARG A 112 -24.61 24.89 9.46
N GLN A 113 -25.62 25.45 10.13
CA GLN A 113 -25.40 26.40 11.22
C GLN A 113 -24.74 25.75 12.44
N VAL A 114 -25.25 24.58 12.87
CA VAL A 114 -24.65 23.81 13.97
C VAL A 114 -23.25 23.31 13.58
N GLY A 115 -23.09 22.80 12.35
CA GLY A 115 -21.81 22.32 11.84
C GLY A 115 -20.72 23.38 11.87
N ARG A 116 -21.01 24.61 11.44
CA ARG A 116 -20.08 25.75 11.52
C ARG A 116 -19.71 26.10 12.96
N GLU A 117 -20.70 26.14 13.86
CA GLU A 117 -20.47 26.44 15.27
C GLU A 117 -19.50 25.42 15.91
N LEU A 118 -19.74 24.13 15.69
CA LEU A 118 -18.91 23.06 16.24
C LEU A 118 -17.54 22.95 15.56
N ALA A 119 -17.47 23.07 14.22
CA ALA A 119 -16.23 22.91 13.47
C ALA A 119 -15.26 24.08 13.68
N TYR A 120 -15.76 25.33 13.67
CA TYR A 120 -14.92 26.52 13.70
C TYR A 120 -14.73 27.08 15.11
N GLY A 121 -15.70 26.85 16.01
CA GLY A 121 -15.63 27.23 17.42
C GLY A 121 -15.13 26.12 18.35
N GLY A 122 -15.00 24.89 17.86
CA GLY A 122 -14.63 23.74 18.67
C GLY A 122 -13.20 23.80 19.22
N ARG A 123 -13.08 23.57 20.53
CA ARG A 123 -11.79 23.45 21.25
C ARG A 123 -11.36 22.00 21.45
N GLN A 124 -12.23 21.05 21.16
CA GLN A 124 -11.99 19.62 21.34
C GLN A 124 -12.11 18.89 20.01
N ARG A 125 -11.26 17.88 19.78
CA ARG A 125 -11.28 17.14 18.51
C ARG A 125 -12.63 16.48 18.22
N GLY A 126 -13.27 15.89 19.22
CA GLY A 126 -14.58 15.25 19.04
C GLY A 126 -15.65 16.22 18.53
N THR A 127 -15.71 17.42 19.11
CA THR A 127 -16.63 18.50 18.71
C THR A 127 -16.40 18.93 17.27
N VAL A 128 -15.14 19.14 16.89
CA VAL A 128 -14.78 19.56 15.52
C VAL A 128 -15.09 18.46 14.50
N SER A 129 -14.81 17.19 14.82
CA SER A 129 -15.15 16.06 13.94
C SER A 129 -16.66 15.95 13.70
N VAL A 130 -17.48 16.12 14.75
CA VAL A 130 -18.95 16.15 14.59
C VAL A 130 -19.39 17.34 13.74
N GLY A 131 -18.78 18.52 13.93
CA GLY A 131 -19.05 19.71 13.11
C GLY A 131 -18.77 19.47 11.63
N LEU A 132 -17.60 18.92 11.28
CA LEU A 132 -17.25 18.57 9.90
C LEU A 132 -18.20 17.53 9.29
N ALA A 133 -18.63 16.54 10.08
CA ALA A 133 -19.61 15.56 9.63
C ALA A 133 -20.97 16.21 9.30
N LEU A 134 -21.45 17.13 10.15
CA LEU A 134 -22.68 17.86 9.89
C LEU A 134 -22.60 18.71 8.63
N LEU A 135 -21.44 19.31 8.33
CA LEU A 135 -21.20 20.13 7.14
C LEU A 135 -21.16 19.35 5.81
N THR A 136 -20.95 18.03 5.84
CA THR A 136 -20.84 17.21 4.62
C THR A 136 -22.14 17.28 3.79
N GLY A 137 -22.04 17.59 2.50
CA GLY A 137 -23.20 17.76 1.60
C GLY A 137 -24.02 19.05 1.78
N VAL A 138 -23.71 19.90 2.78
CA VAL A 138 -24.47 21.14 3.04
C VAL A 138 -23.61 22.40 3.14
N ALA A 139 -22.29 22.27 3.09
CA ALA A 139 -21.33 23.36 3.11
C ALA A 139 -21.43 24.26 1.86
N GLU A 140 -21.01 25.50 2.00
CA GLU A 140 -21.03 26.53 0.94
C GLU A 140 -19.60 26.93 0.54
N PRO A 141 -19.38 27.59 -0.61
CA PRO A 141 -18.03 27.96 -1.06
C PRO A 141 -17.17 28.71 -0.03
N HIS A 142 -17.78 29.51 0.83
CA HIS A 142 -17.07 30.24 1.88
C HIS A 142 -16.54 29.33 3.01
N ASP A 143 -17.01 28.08 3.11
CA ASP A 143 -16.56 27.10 4.11
C ASP A 143 -15.25 26.43 3.69
N ALA A 144 -14.84 26.53 2.42
CA ALA A 144 -13.69 25.81 1.89
C ALA A 144 -12.37 26.20 2.60
N GLY A 145 -12.17 27.49 2.88
CA GLY A 145 -10.97 28.02 3.55
C GLY A 145 -10.77 27.47 4.98
N PRO A 146 -11.77 27.57 5.88
CA PRO A 146 -11.68 26.94 7.20
C PRO A 146 -11.55 25.42 7.15
N VAL A 147 -12.28 24.75 6.26
CA VAL A 147 -12.30 23.28 6.16
C VAL A 147 -10.96 22.73 5.70
N ARG A 148 -10.32 23.32 4.68
CA ARG A 148 -8.99 22.85 4.21
C ARG A 148 -7.91 23.01 5.30
N LEU A 149 -7.98 24.08 6.11
CA LEU A 149 -7.05 24.29 7.23
C LEU A 149 -7.22 23.20 8.29
N LEU A 150 -8.46 22.88 8.69
CA LEU A 150 -8.73 21.76 9.59
C LEU A 150 -8.25 20.41 9.01
N GLY A 151 -8.35 20.24 7.69
CA GLY A 151 -7.87 19.07 6.97
C GLY A 151 -6.37 18.80 7.12
N LEU A 152 -5.53 19.83 7.28
CA LEU A 152 -4.08 19.70 7.46
C LEU A 152 -3.68 18.91 8.71
N LEU A 153 -4.55 18.88 9.73
CA LEU A 153 -4.28 18.14 10.97
C LEU A 153 -4.39 16.62 10.78
N SER A 154 -4.57 16.12 9.55
CA SER A 154 -4.47 14.71 9.14
C SER A 154 -5.41 13.77 9.90
N SER A 155 -4.91 12.97 10.85
CA SER A 155 -5.63 11.80 11.39
C SER A 155 -7.04 12.07 11.93
N PRO A 156 -7.34 13.14 12.68
CA PRO A 156 -8.65 13.37 13.26
C PRO A 156 -9.65 14.04 12.30
N PHE A 157 -9.20 14.75 11.25
CA PHE A 157 -10.08 15.62 10.45
C PHE A 157 -9.92 15.49 8.93
N GLY A 158 -8.76 15.05 8.43
CA GLY A 158 -8.44 15.07 7.00
C GLY A 158 -9.47 14.39 6.12
N GLU A 159 -9.92 13.19 6.50
CA GLU A 159 -10.95 12.48 5.73
C GLU A 159 -12.29 13.23 5.69
N LEU A 160 -12.73 13.78 6.82
CA LEU A 160 -13.98 14.53 6.90
C LEU A 160 -13.88 15.85 6.13
N ALA A 161 -12.74 16.55 6.21
CA ALA A 161 -12.50 17.77 5.46
C ALA A 161 -12.53 17.51 3.94
N ILE A 162 -11.90 16.43 3.46
CA ILE A 162 -11.94 16.02 2.05
C ILE A 162 -13.38 15.74 1.61
N ARG A 163 -14.18 15.03 2.43
CA ARG A 163 -15.60 14.77 2.13
C ARG A 163 -16.42 16.06 2.03
N VAL A 164 -16.21 17.00 2.94
CA VAL A 164 -16.88 18.31 2.91
C VAL A 164 -16.49 19.08 1.65
N LEU A 165 -15.19 19.22 1.37
CA LEU A 165 -14.71 19.97 0.19
C LEU A 165 -15.18 19.37 -1.13
N ARG A 166 -15.25 18.04 -1.23
CA ARG A 166 -15.78 17.36 -2.43
C ARG A 166 -17.21 17.78 -2.77
N ASP A 167 -18.02 18.12 -1.78
CA ASP A 167 -19.42 18.50 -2.01
C ASP A 167 -19.59 20.02 -2.19
N VAL A 168 -18.52 20.82 -2.06
CA VAL A 168 -18.54 22.28 -2.21
C VAL A 168 -18.22 22.70 -3.65
N PRO A 169 -19.11 23.42 -4.34
CA PRO A 169 -18.84 23.89 -5.70
C PRO A 169 -17.58 24.78 -5.77
N GLY A 170 -16.66 24.46 -6.69
CA GLY A 170 -15.43 25.22 -6.92
C GLY A 170 -14.30 24.94 -5.92
N ALA A 171 -14.46 23.98 -5.01
CA ALA A 171 -13.44 23.62 -4.02
C ALA A 171 -12.36 22.65 -4.54
N ALA A 172 -12.33 22.37 -5.85
CA ALA A 172 -11.31 21.50 -6.45
C ALA A 172 -9.88 22.04 -6.21
N GLY A 173 -9.69 23.37 -6.27
CA GLY A 173 -8.41 24.00 -5.92
C GLY A 173 -8.03 23.82 -4.45
N ASP A 174 -9.01 23.77 -3.54
CA ASP A 174 -8.77 23.51 -2.12
C ASP A 174 -8.39 22.05 -1.85
N LEU A 175 -8.96 21.11 -2.60
CA LEU A 175 -8.57 19.71 -2.58
C LEU A 175 -7.15 19.49 -3.11
N VAL A 176 -6.78 20.16 -4.22
CA VAL A 176 -5.39 20.19 -4.73
C VAL A 176 -4.44 20.72 -3.65
N TRP A 177 -4.75 21.88 -3.09
CA TRP A 177 -3.95 22.51 -2.05
C TRP A 177 -3.75 21.59 -0.84
N LEU A 178 -4.80 20.87 -0.42
CA LEU A 178 -4.76 19.94 0.70
C LEU A 178 -3.96 18.68 0.34
N ALA A 179 -4.09 18.16 -0.88
CA ALA A 179 -3.39 16.96 -1.34
C ALA A 179 -1.85 17.16 -1.38
N GLU A 180 -1.40 18.35 -1.75
CA GLU A 180 0.03 18.73 -1.76
C GLU A 180 0.62 18.79 -0.34
N ARG A 181 -0.19 19.15 0.65
CA ARG A 181 0.21 19.44 2.03
C ARG A 181 -0.24 18.36 3.02
N SER A 182 -0.54 17.18 2.52
CA SER A 182 -1.04 16.05 3.31
C SER A 182 -0.07 14.87 3.33
N ASP A 183 -0.18 14.03 4.35
CA ASP A 183 0.49 12.73 4.36
C ASP A 183 -0.06 11.81 3.25
N ARG A 184 0.63 10.68 3.05
CA ARG A 184 0.37 9.72 1.96
C ARG A 184 -1.07 9.20 1.93
N TRP A 185 -1.74 9.09 3.08
CA TRP A 185 -3.13 8.61 3.14
C TRP A 185 -4.11 9.70 2.69
N ARG A 186 -3.93 10.93 3.19
CA ARG A 186 -4.85 12.04 2.89
C ARG A 186 -4.66 12.53 1.47
N HIS A 187 -3.43 12.48 0.95
CA HIS A 187 -3.16 12.69 -0.46
C HIS A 187 -3.98 11.73 -1.34
N ALA A 188 -3.93 10.42 -1.08
CA ALA A 188 -4.69 9.43 -1.85
C ALA A 188 -6.21 9.65 -1.76
N GLN A 189 -6.73 10.02 -0.58
CA GLN A 189 -8.15 10.34 -0.40
C GLN A 189 -8.56 11.62 -1.17
N ALA A 190 -7.72 12.66 -1.17
CA ALA A 190 -7.98 13.89 -1.89
C ALA A 190 -7.95 13.69 -3.41
N VAL A 191 -7.00 12.88 -3.92
CA VAL A 191 -6.96 12.46 -5.32
C VAL A 191 -8.24 11.73 -5.72
N ALA A 192 -8.71 10.78 -4.91
CA ALA A 192 -9.98 10.09 -5.20
C ALA A 192 -11.18 11.06 -5.22
N ALA A 193 -11.20 12.06 -4.35
CA ALA A 193 -12.23 13.10 -4.34
C ALA A 193 -12.16 13.98 -5.60
N LEU A 194 -10.96 14.37 -6.05
CA LEU A 194 -10.75 15.11 -7.30
C LEU A 194 -11.20 14.31 -8.52
N CYS A 195 -10.90 13.01 -8.58
CA CYS A 195 -11.39 12.12 -9.64
C CYS A 195 -12.93 12.04 -9.66
N ALA A 196 -13.57 12.02 -8.49
CA ALA A 196 -15.03 12.02 -8.39
C ALA A 196 -15.66 13.35 -8.83
N LEU A 197 -14.99 14.47 -8.59
CA LEU A 197 -15.40 15.79 -9.10
C LEU A 197 -15.26 15.88 -10.63
N ALA A 198 -14.20 15.26 -11.17
CA ALA A 198 -13.90 15.24 -12.60
C ALA A 198 -13.86 16.63 -13.26
N GLU A 199 -13.39 17.65 -12.52
CA GLU A 199 -13.24 19.01 -13.04
C GLU A 199 -12.03 19.11 -13.99
N PRO A 200 -12.21 19.50 -15.27
CA PRO A 200 -11.12 19.52 -16.26
C PRO A 200 -9.91 20.37 -15.84
N ALA A 201 -10.12 21.42 -15.05
CA ALA A 201 -9.06 22.28 -14.53
C ALA A 201 -8.05 21.54 -13.62
N THR A 202 -8.39 20.33 -13.15
CA THR A 202 -7.54 19.52 -12.27
C THR A 202 -6.82 18.39 -12.98
N PHE A 203 -7.10 18.15 -14.26
CA PHE A 203 -6.64 16.95 -14.96
C PHE A 203 -5.12 16.91 -15.12
N ASP A 204 -4.48 18.04 -15.41
CA ASP A 204 -3.03 18.11 -15.55
C ASP A 204 -2.35 17.86 -14.20
N TRP A 205 -2.88 18.45 -13.12
CA TRP A 205 -2.41 18.18 -11.76
C TRP A 205 -2.61 16.71 -11.35
N LEU A 206 -3.76 16.11 -11.66
CA LEU A 206 -4.04 14.70 -11.37
C LEU A 206 -3.05 13.77 -12.08
N LEU A 207 -2.70 14.10 -13.33
CA LEU A 207 -1.75 13.35 -14.12
C LEU A 207 -0.32 13.48 -13.57
N GLU A 208 0.10 14.69 -13.23
CA GLU A 208 1.47 14.97 -12.76
C GLU A 208 1.73 14.59 -11.30
N HIS A 209 0.75 14.82 -10.42
CA HIS A 209 0.93 14.78 -8.97
C HIS A 209 0.01 13.79 -8.26
N GLY A 210 -1.00 13.24 -8.96
CA GLY A 210 -1.97 12.33 -8.35
C GLY A 210 -1.40 10.96 -7.97
N ILE A 211 -0.30 10.54 -8.61
CA ILE A 211 0.38 9.26 -8.32
C ILE A 211 1.76 9.47 -7.72
N ARG A 212 1.92 8.94 -6.50
CA ARG A 212 3.21 8.66 -5.87
C ARG A 212 3.42 7.14 -5.84
N LEU A 213 4.40 6.66 -6.61
CA LEU A 213 4.68 5.21 -6.80
C LEU A 213 5.26 4.53 -5.54
N ASP A 214 5.61 5.30 -4.50
CA ASP A 214 6.08 4.81 -3.21
C ASP A 214 5.00 4.82 -2.11
N GLY A 215 3.74 5.08 -2.49
CA GLY A 215 2.66 5.40 -1.56
C GLY A 215 1.32 4.72 -1.84
N ARG A 216 0.34 5.00 -0.97
CA ARG A 216 -1.05 4.50 -1.10
C ARG A 216 -1.78 5.06 -2.32
N SER A 217 -1.30 6.13 -2.93
CA SER A 217 -1.90 6.78 -4.11
C SER A 217 -2.06 5.87 -5.32
N VAL A 218 -1.31 4.78 -5.41
CA VAL A 218 -1.49 3.80 -6.50
C VAL A 218 -2.89 3.18 -6.52
N THR A 219 -3.66 3.26 -5.42
CA THR A 219 -5.09 2.89 -5.39
C THR A 219 -5.96 3.80 -6.25
N ALA A 220 -5.52 5.02 -6.53
CA ALA A 220 -6.24 5.97 -7.36
C ALA A 220 -5.82 5.92 -8.85
N ALA A 221 -4.85 5.08 -9.22
CA ALA A 221 -4.29 5.08 -10.58
C ALA A 221 -5.33 4.85 -11.66
N ARG A 222 -6.24 3.90 -11.47
CA ARG A 222 -7.34 3.68 -12.41
C ARG A 222 -8.34 4.83 -12.43
N LEU A 223 -8.69 5.39 -11.27
CA LEU A 223 -9.58 6.54 -11.20
C LEU A 223 -9.00 7.72 -11.98
N ILE A 224 -7.70 8.00 -11.82
CA ILE A 224 -7.00 9.03 -12.61
C ILE A 224 -7.04 8.68 -14.10
N ALA A 225 -6.72 7.42 -14.46
CA ALA A 225 -6.70 6.96 -15.84
C ALA A 225 -8.05 7.19 -16.55
N GLU A 226 -9.15 6.84 -15.89
CA GLU A 226 -10.52 6.99 -16.38
C GLU A 226 -10.96 8.46 -16.39
N THR A 227 -10.70 9.24 -15.33
CA THR A 227 -11.08 10.66 -15.24
C THR A 227 -10.35 11.51 -16.29
N VAL A 228 -9.04 11.32 -16.45
CA VAL A 228 -8.21 12.13 -17.36
C VAL A 228 -8.23 11.59 -18.79
N ASN A 229 -8.76 10.38 -18.99
CA ASN A 229 -8.73 9.64 -20.25
C ASN A 229 -7.31 9.58 -20.83
N ILE A 230 -6.43 8.89 -20.10
CA ILE A 230 -5.00 8.80 -20.43
C ILE A 230 -4.75 8.20 -21.82
N ALA A 231 -5.68 7.37 -22.32
CA ALA A 231 -5.58 6.79 -23.65
C ALA A 231 -5.67 7.89 -24.72
N ASP A 232 -6.60 8.84 -24.62
CA ASP A 232 -6.72 9.91 -25.60
C ASP A 232 -5.64 10.98 -25.42
N ARG A 233 -5.26 11.28 -24.18
CA ARG A 233 -4.16 12.24 -23.88
C ARG A 233 -2.85 11.85 -24.53
N VAL A 234 -2.47 10.57 -24.47
CA VAL A 234 -1.19 10.09 -25.04
C VAL A 234 -1.24 9.91 -26.56
N ALA A 235 -2.43 9.97 -27.17
CA ALA A 235 -2.61 9.88 -28.62
C ALA A 235 -2.70 11.24 -29.33
N ALA A 236 -2.52 12.36 -28.62
CA ALA A 236 -2.47 13.68 -29.23
C ALA A 236 -1.27 13.80 -30.19
N ASP A 237 -1.48 14.43 -31.35
CA ASP A 237 -0.48 14.57 -32.41
C ASP A 237 0.78 15.33 -31.95
N ASP A 238 0.65 16.20 -30.95
CA ASP A 238 1.69 17.06 -30.36
C ASP A 238 1.96 16.74 -28.88
N VAL A 239 1.78 15.48 -28.48
CA VAL A 239 1.99 15.03 -27.09
C VAL A 239 3.42 15.35 -26.60
N ASN A 240 3.52 16.06 -25.47
CA ASN A 240 4.80 16.34 -24.81
C ASN A 240 5.33 15.08 -24.09
N GLU A 241 6.66 14.92 -24.02
CA GLU A 241 7.33 13.83 -23.29
C GLU A 241 6.89 13.72 -21.82
N ASP A 242 6.61 14.83 -21.14
CA ASP A 242 6.15 14.81 -19.75
C ASP A 242 4.80 14.10 -19.63
N VAL A 243 3.87 14.34 -20.56
CA VAL A 243 2.57 13.65 -20.59
C VAL A 243 2.76 12.16 -20.83
N VAL A 244 3.65 11.78 -21.75
CA VAL A 244 3.97 10.37 -22.03
C VAL A 244 4.54 9.69 -20.77
N GLU A 245 5.46 10.35 -20.07
CA GLU A 245 6.05 9.85 -18.83
C GLU A 245 4.97 9.64 -17.75
N GLN A 246 4.12 10.64 -17.52
CA GLN A 246 3.08 10.53 -16.49
C GLN A 246 2.04 9.45 -16.81
N VAL A 247 1.65 9.31 -18.09
CA VAL A 247 0.78 8.21 -18.53
C VAL A 247 1.45 6.86 -18.26
N GLY A 248 2.75 6.73 -18.56
CA GLY A 248 3.51 5.53 -18.23
C GLY A 248 3.51 5.24 -16.73
N ARG A 249 3.69 6.27 -15.88
CA ARG A 249 3.66 6.14 -14.40
C ARG A 249 2.30 5.67 -13.90
N VAL A 250 1.20 6.20 -14.43
CA VAL A 250 -0.17 5.75 -14.09
C VAL A 250 -0.38 4.29 -14.52
N LEU A 251 0.07 3.91 -15.72
CA LEU A 251 -0.01 2.53 -16.20
C LEU A 251 0.80 1.58 -15.29
N LEU A 252 2.02 1.95 -14.92
CA LEU A 252 2.86 1.16 -14.03
C LEU A 252 2.26 1.08 -12.62
N ALA A 253 1.67 2.15 -12.10
CA ALA A 253 0.99 2.13 -10.80
C ALA A 253 -0.14 1.10 -10.75
N MET A 254 -0.90 0.94 -11.84
CA MET A 254 -1.98 -0.05 -11.95
C MET A 254 -1.49 -1.51 -11.99
N THR A 255 -0.17 -1.76 -12.15
CA THR A 255 0.41 -3.12 -12.07
C THR A 255 0.86 -3.48 -10.64
N GLN A 256 0.93 -2.52 -9.71
CA GLN A 256 1.49 -2.72 -8.38
C GLN A 256 0.51 -3.43 -7.42
N ARG A 257 0.76 -4.72 -7.20
CA ARG A 257 -0.09 -5.59 -6.35
C ARG A 257 0.11 -5.40 -4.85
N ALA A 258 1.32 -5.01 -4.42
CA ALA A 258 1.65 -4.83 -2.99
C ALA A 258 0.81 -3.73 -2.32
N ALA A 259 0.24 -2.82 -3.10
CA ALA A 259 -0.63 -1.75 -2.60
C ALA A 259 -2.14 -2.06 -2.66
N GLY A 260 -2.51 -3.27 -3.08
CA GLY A 260 -3.91 -3.74 -3.17
C GLY A 260 -4.60 -3.50 -4.52
N ASN A 261 -3.88 -3.08 -5.57
CA ASN A 261 -4.46 -2.48 -6.78
C ASN A 261 -4.01 -3.17 -8.06
N ALA A 262 -4.45 -4.40 -8.24
CA ALA A 262 -4.51 -5.04 -9.55
C ALA A 262 -5.55 -4.39 -10.48
N GLU A 263 -5.53 -3.06 -10.60
CA GLU A 263 -6.58 -2.28 -11.25
C GLU A 263 -6.45 -2.29 -12.77
N LEU A 264 -5.29 -2.69 -13.31
CA LEU A 264 -5.06 -2.68 -14.75
C LEU A 264 -6.06 -3.56 -15.52
N ARG A 265 -6.45 -4.71 -14.95
CA ARG A 265 -7.47 -5.59 -15.56
C ARG A 265 -8.88 -4.99 -15.50
N ALA A 266 -9.14 -4.14 -14.52
CA ALA A 266 -10.43 -3.49 -14.34
C ALA A 266 -10.54 -2.19 -15.17
N TYR A 267 -9.42 -1.64 -15.63
CA TYR A 267 -9.39 -0.50 -16.53
C TYR A 267 -9.77 -0.90 -17.96
N ARG A 268 -10.96 -0.48 -18.39
CA ARG A 268 -11.56 -0.84 -19.70
C ARG A 268 -10.63 -0.59 -20.89
N ASP A 269 -9.91 0.53 -20.88
CA ASP A 269 -9.07 0.96 -22.00
C ASP A 269 -7.59 0.60 -21.82
N ALA A 270 -7.24 -0.29 -20.88
CA ALA A 270 -5.87 -0.66 -20.55
C ALA A 270 -5.03 -1.05 -21.78
N ARG A 271 -5.57 -1.93 -22.63
CA ARG A 271 -4.88 -2.38 -23.86
C ARG A 271 -4.61 -1.20 -24.80
N THR A 272 -5.61 -0.33 -24.98
CA THR A 272 -5.54 0.84 -25.86
C THR A 272 -4.51 1.85 -25.33
N ALA A 273 -4.56 2.15 -24.03
CA ALA A 273 -3.63 3.05 -23.36
C ALA A 273 -2.18 2.54 -23.43
N ILE A 274 -1.94 1.26 -23.16
CA ILE A 274 -0.59 0.65 -23.27
C ILE A 274 -0.08 0.71 -24.70
N THR A 275 -0.95 0.40 -25.68
CA THR A 275 -0.58 0.43 -27.09
C THR A 275 -0.17 1.84 -27.52
N ARG A 276 -0.98 2.84 -27.17
CA ARG A 276 -0.71 4.24 -27.53
C ARG A 276 0.50 4.79 -26.78
N PHE A 277 0.69 4.43 -25.50
CA PHE A 277 1.91 4.73 -24.76
C PHE A 277 3.15 4.17 -25.47
N ALA A 278 3.13 2.91 -25.91
CA ALA A 278 4.25 2.31 -26.61
C ALA A 278 4.58 3.01 -27.94
N TYR A 279 3.57 3.54 -28.63
CA TYR A 279 3.77 4.36 -29.83
C TYR A 279 4.33 5.75 -29.53
N ALA A 280 3.93 6.38 -28.41
CA ALA A 280 4.37 7.71 -28.02
C ALA A 280 5.72 7.72 -27.26
N ALA A 281 6.12 6.60 -26.66
CA ALA A 281 7.34 6.47 -25.86
C ALA A 281 8.63 6.99 -26.56
N PRO A 282 8.82 6.86 -27.88
CA PRO A 282 9.99 7.43 -28.57
C PRO A 282 10.09 8.96 -28.53
N VAL A 283 9.04 9.69 -28.17
CA VAL A 283 9.06 11.15 -27.99
C VAL A 283 9.88 11.53 -26.76
N MET A 284 9.96 10.64 -25.76
CA MET A 284 10.67 10.92 -24.52
C MET A 284 12.19 10.96 -24.71
N THR A 285 12.83 11.96 -24.09
CA THR A 285 14.27 12.00 -23.88
C THR A 285 14.70 10.87 -22.95
N ALA A 286 15.81 10.19 -23.27
CA ALA A 286 16.32 9.08 -22.49
C ALA A 286 16.84 9.55 -21.12
N THR A 287 16.28 8.98 -20.04
CA THR A 287 16.74 9.14 -18.66
C THR A 287 16.64 7.79 -17.94
N LEU A 288 17.36 7.62 -16.82
CA LEU A 288 17.30 6.35 -16.09
C LEU A 288 15.88 6.08 -15.55
N ASP A 289 15.17 7.13 -15.12
CA ASP A 289 13.79 7.04 -14.64
C ASP A 289 12.85 6.52 -15.73
N ARG A 290 12.91 7.13 -16.92
CA ARG A 290 12.08 6.72 -18.07
C ARG A 290 12.49 5.33 -18.59
N TYR A 291 13.78 4.98 -18.50
CA TYR A 291 14.27 3.64 -18.86
C TYR A 291 13.65 2.59 -17.94
N ALA A 292 13.77 2.81 -16.62
CA ALA A 292 13.24 1.91 -15.60
C ALA A 292 11.71 1.80 -15.67
N LEU A 293 11.00 2.89 -15.96
CA LEU A 293 9.56 2.91 -16.21
C LEU A 293 9.17 1.95 -17.34
N ILE A 294 9.85 2.02 -18.49
CA ILE A 294 9.60 1.14 -19.64
C ILE A 294 9.95 -0.32 -19.29
N VAL A 295 11.04 -0.57 -18.57
CA VAL A 295 11.41 -1.92 -18.12
C VAL A 295 10.38 -2.53 -17.17
N GLY A 296 9.83 -1.72 -16.25
CA GLY A 296 8.76 -2.15 -15.36
C GLY A 296 7.51 -2.59 -16.14
N LEU A 297 7.08 -1.78 -17.12
CA LEU A 297 5.96 -2.11 -17.99
C LEU A 297 6.24 -3.34 -18.88
N LEU A 298 7.44 -3.44 -19.45
CA LEU A 298 7.87 -4.62 -20.23
C LEU A 298 7.86 -5.90 -19.39
N SER A 299 8.31 -5.81 -18.14
CA SER A 299 8.28 -6.94 -17.20
C SER A 299 6.84 -7.37 -16.91
N ASP A 300 5.92 -6.43 -16.71
CA ASP A 300 4.51 -6.76 -16.47
C ASP A 300 3.79 -7.28 -17.73
N LEU A 301 4.15 -6.78 -18.92
CA LEU A 301 3.69 -7.33 -20.21
C LEU A 301 4.24 -8.72 -20.50
N ALA A 302 5.34 -9.11 -19.85
CA ALA A 302 5.95 -10.42 -20.02
C ALA A 302 5.41 -11.44 -19.03
N ILE A 303 5.34 -11.07 -17.75
CA ILE A 303 5.09 -12.01 -16.67
C ILE A 303 4.03 -11.55 -15.66
N GLY A 304 3.31 -10.47 -15.93
CA GLY A 304 2.38 -9.83 -14.99
C GLY A 304 0.99 -9.59 -15.54
N GLN A 305 0.31 -8.56 -15.02
CA GLN A 305 -1.12 -8.37 -15.27
C GLN A 305 -1.38 -7.91 -16.69
N ALA A 306 -0.53 -7.03 -17.21
CA ALA A 306 -0.61 -6.57 -18.59
C ALA A 306 -0.54 -7.75 -19.58
N ALA A 307 0.19 -8.83 -19.26
CA ALA A 307 0.22 -10.04 -20.08
C ALA A 307 -1.15 -10.78 -20.14
N THR A 308 -2.01 -10.59 -19.13
CA THR A 308 -3.31 -11.28 -19.01
C THR A 308 -4.48 -10.54 -19.64
N LEU A 309 -4.26 -9.33 -20.17
CA LEU A 309 -5.30 -8.60 -20.89
C LEU A 309 -5.68 -9.35 -22.18
N SER A 310 -6.88 -9.10 -22.70
CA SER A 310 -7.40 -9.73 -23.92
C SER A 310 -6.70 -9.22 -25.20
N TRP A 311 -5.43 -9.56 -25.35
CA TRP A 311 -4.60 -9.20 -26.51
C TRP A 311 -4.91 -10.09 -27.71
N GLN A 312 -4.82 -9.50 -28.91
CA GLN A 312 -4.44 -10.28 -30.07
C GLN A 312 -2.93 -10.52 -29.95
N ARG A 313 -2.49 -11.76 -30.18
CA ARG A 313 -1.08 -12.15 -29.96
C ARG A 313 -0.09 -11.25 -30.68
N GLN A 314 -0.39 -10.90 -31.94
CA GLN A 314 0.44 -10.01 -32.76
C GLN A 314 0.57 -8.59 -32.18
N ASP A 315 -0.47 -8.09 -31.49
CA ASP A 315 -0.44 -6.75 -30.92
C ASP A 315 0.43 -6.70 -29.66
N LEU A 316 0.33 -7.73 -28.79
CA LEU A 316 1.19 -7.85 -27.62
C LEU A 316 2.67 -7.96 -28.04
N ASP A 317 2.97 -8.80 -29.02
CA ASP A 317 4.33 -8.96 -29.54
C ASP A 317 4.86 -7.66 -30.16
N ARG A 318 4.01 -6.91 -30.87
CA ARG A 318 4.37 -5.60 -31.45
C ARG A 318 4.69 -4.56 -30.37
N VAL A 319 3.84 -4.43 -29.35
CA VAL A 319 4.05 -3.50 -28.22
C VAL A 319 5.36 -3.80 -27.52
N ARG A 320 5.60 -5.06 -27.18
CA ARG A 320 6.83 -5.49 -26.49
C ARG A 320 8.06 -5.24 -27.33
N SER A 321 8.02 -5.65 -28.61
CA SER A 321 9.15 -5.47 -29.51
C SER A 321 9.46 -3.98 -29.75
N GLY A 322 8.44 -3.12 -29.85
CA GLY A 322 8.64 -1.68 -30.01
C GLY A 322 9.33 -1.03 -28.81
N LEU A 323 8.87 -1.35 -27.59
CA LEU A 323 9.50 -0.88 -26.36
C LEU A 323 10.93 -1.44 -26.19
N ASP A 324 11.16 -2.71 -26.50
CA ASP A 324 12.49 -3.31 -26.42
C ASP A 324 13.47 -2.70 -27.44
N GLN A 325 12.99 -2.39 -28.65
CA GLN A 325 13.77 -1.71 -29.68
C GLN A 325 14.10 -0.27 -29.26
N LEU A 326 13.16 0.45 -28.64
CA LEU A 326 13.40 1.78 -28.09
C LEU A 326 14.54 1.75 -27.06
N LEU A 327 14.49 0.82 -26.09
CA LEU A 327 15.54 0.65 -25.08
C LEU A 327 16.88 0.14 -25.63
N ALA A 328 16.92 -0.32 -26.89
CA ALA A 328 18.14 -0.72 -27.58
C ALA A 328 18.76 0.40 -28.44
N GLN A 329 18.10 1.55 -28.57
CA GLN A 329 18.67 2.70 -29.28
C GLN A 329 19.86 3.28 -28.50
N PRO A 330 20.87 3.87 -29.20
CA PRO A 330 22.10 4.36 -28.55
C PRO A 330 21.86 5.28 -27.36
N ALA A 331 20.96 6.28 -27.49
CA ALA A 331 20.68 7.22 -26.41
C ALA A 331 20.18 6.54 -25.12
N TRP A 332 19.37 5.48 -25.24
CA TRP A 332 18.85 4.73 -24.09
C TRP A 332 19.89 3.75 -23.53
N ALA A 333 20.69 3.14 -24.41
CA ALA A 333 21.79 2.27 -24.00
C ALA A 333 22.87 3.04 -23.22
N ASP A 334 23.24 4.25 -23.68
CA ASP A 334 24.24 5.11 -23.04
C ASP A 334 23.82 5.53 -21.63
N VAL A 335 22.54 5.83 -21.41
CA VAL A 335 21.97 6.14 -20.09
C VAL A 335 22.13 4.96 -19.13
N LEU A 336 21.80 3.75 -19.58
CA LEU A 336 21.94 2.55 -18.77
C LEU A 336 23.42 2.29 -18.44
N GLU A 337 24.30 2.37 -19.45
CA GLU A 337 25.73 2.13 -19.30
C GLU A 337 26.38 3.14 -18.33
N THR A 338 25.97 4.41 -18.41
CA THR A 338 26.38 5.47 -17.48
C THR A 338 25.91 5.15 -16.06
N ALA A 339 24.66 4.74 -15.89
CA ALA A 339 24.10 4.42 -14.58
C ALA A 339 24.78 3.20 -13.93
N GLN A 340 25.14 2.17 -14.70
CA GLN A 340 25.87 1.00 -14.20
C GLN A 340 27.24 1.36 -13.61
N ARG A 341 27.90 2.40 -14.14
CA ARG A 341 29.20 2.90 -13.67
C ARG A 341 29.09 4.05 -12.68
N SER A 342 27.86 4.43 -12.30
CA SER A 342 27.65 5.53 -11.37
C SER A 342 28.24 5.21 -10.00
N ALA A 343 28.87 6.22 -9.38
CA ALA A 343 29.28 6.15 -7.99
C ALA A 343 28.08 6.22 -7.02
N ASP A 344 26.91 6.66 -7.50
CA ASP A 344 25.67 6.58 -6.72
C ASP A 344 25.19 5.11 -6.66
N PRO A 345 25.18 4.50 -5.45
CA PRO A 345 24.76 3.12 -5.29
C PRO A 345 23.31 2.87 -5.74
N LYS A 346 22.42 3.88 -5.66
CA LYS A 346 21.02 3.74 -6.08
C LYS A 346 20.91 3.63 -7.60
N ALA A 347 21.50 4.57 -8.34
CA ALA A 347 21.55 4.52 -9.80
C ALA A 347 22.19 3.23 -10.32
N CYS A 348 23.33 2.82 -9.74
CA CYS A 348 24.00 1.57 -10.11
C CYS A 348 23.12 0.34 -9.84
N HIS A 349 22.44 0.29 -8.69
CA HIS A 349 21.52 -0.80 -8.37
C HIS A 349 20.39 -0.93 -9.37
N ARG A 350 19.73 0.20 -9.65
CA ARG A 350 18.57 0.26 -10.51
C ARG A 350 18.94 -0.11 -11.94
N ALA A 351 20.14 0.28 -12.40
CA ALA A 351 20.67 -0.16 -13.68
C ALA A 351 20.90 -1.68 -13.73
N HIS A 352 21.48 -2.29 -12.69
CA HIS A 352 21.65 -3.75 -12.62
C HIS A 352 20.31 -4.49 -12.58
N TRP A 353 19.34 -3.98 -11.81
CA TRP A 353 17.98 -4.49 -11.84
C TRP A 353 17.38 -4.43 -13.25
N ALA A 354 17.53 -3.30 -13.95
CA ALA A 354 16.97 -3.13 -15.28
C ALA A 354 17.56 -4.13 -16.29
N VAL A 355 18.88 -4.37 -16.24
CA VAL A 355 19.54 -5.40 -17.05
C VAL A 355 19.01 -6.80 -16.73
N TRP A 356 18.95 -7.16 -15.46
CA TRP A 356 18.43 -8.45 -15.03
C TRP A 356 16.97 -8.63 -15.46
N ALA A 357 16.10 -7.64 -15.23
CA ALA A 357 14.69 -7.71 -15.56
C ALA A 357 14.48 -7.93 -17.08
N ARG A 358 15.22 -7.21 -17.94
CA ARG A 358 15.13 -7.37 -19.41
C ARG A 358 15.64 -8.71 -19.93
N THR A 359 16.59 -9.32 -19.22
CA THR A 359 17.18 -10.61 -19.64
C THR A 359 16.37 -11.80 -19.14
N THR A 360 15.85 -11.71 -17.91
CA THR A 360 15.17 -12.81 -17.21
C THR A 360 13.65 -12.80 -17.42
N ASN A 361 13.00 -11.62 -17.50
CA ASN A 361 11.55 -11.50 -17.66
C ASN A 361 11.14 -11.54 -19.15
N ARG A 362 11.64 -12.53 -19.88
CA ARG A 362 11.21 -12.82 -21.25
C ARG A 362 9.99 -13.73 -21.24
N PRO A 363 9.08 -13.62 -22.23
CA PRO A 363 7.96 -14.54 -22.29
C PRO A 363 8.52 -15.96 -22.48
N PRO A 364 7.86 -16.98 -21.92
CA PRO A 364 8.18 -18.34 -22.31
C PRO A 364 8.07 -18.43 -23.85
N GLN A 365 9.08 -19.03 -24.48
CA GLN A 365 8.97 -19.26 -25.92
C GLN A 365 7.75 -20.15 -26.16
N PRO A 366 6.89 -19.80 -27.13
CA PRO A 366 5.76 -20.65 -27.46
C PRO A 366 6.30 -21.96 -28.02
N ILE A 367 6.25 -22.99 -27.21
CA ILE A 367 6.60 -24.33 -27.65
C ILE A 367 5.39 -24.79 -28.45
N GLY A 368 5.62 -25.16 -29.71
CA GLY A 368 4.57 -25.52 -30.66
C GLY A 368 3.51 -26.37 -29.97
N LEU A 369 2.27 -25.89 -29.99
CA LEU A 369 1.08 -26.52 -29.41
C LEU A 369 1.08 -28.02 -29.74
N ALA A 370 1.54 -28.85 -28.80
CA ALA A 370 1.17 -30.25 -28.76
C ALA A 370 -0.28 -30.29 -28.24
N MET A 371 -1.21 -29.87 -29.08
CA MET A 371 -2.64 -30.15 -28.89
C MET A 371 -2.78 -31.68 -28.91
N GLY A 372 -2.73 -32.30 -27.72
CA GLY A 372 -2.80 -33.75 -27.57
C GLY A 372 -2.21 -34.35 -26.28
N GLY A 373 -1.49 -33.59 -25.45
CA GLY A 373 -1.05 -34.08 -24.14
C GLY A 373 -2.12 -33.88 -23.06
N ALA A 374 -2.44 -34.91 -22.28
CA ALA A 374 -3.35 -34.81 -21.13
C ALA A 374 -2.75 -34.03 -19.94
N THR A 375 -1.48 -33.61 -20.05
CA THR A 375 -0.69 -32.98 -18.98
C THR A 375 -0.32 -31.54 -19.33
N SER A 376 -0.60 -30.62 -18.42
CA SER A 376 -0.13 -29.22 -18.41
C SER A 376 1.37 -29.11 -18.15
N ARG A 377 1.93 -27.95 -18.48
CA ARG A 377 3.33 -27.60 -18.20
C ARG A 377 3.43 -26.42 -17.25
N MET A 378 4.26 -26.55 -16.22
CA MET A 378 4.54 -25.49 -15.26
C MET A 378 5.86 -24.76 -15.59
N SER A 379 5.91 -23.46 -15.33
CA SER A 379 7.16 -22.72 -15.18
C SER A 379 7.09 -21.66 -14.10
N ILE A 380 8.20 -21.40 -13.41
CA ILE A 380 8.31 -20.49 -12.28
C ILE A 380 9.28 -19.37 -12.64
N ARG A 381 8.89 -18.13 -12.39
CA ARG A 381 9.73 -16.94 -12.57
C ARG A 381 9.71 -16.11 -11.30
N VAL A 382 10.80 -15.40 -11.04
CA VAL A 382 10.87 -14.42 -9.95
C VAL A 382 10.73 -13.04 -10.57
N ALA A 383 9.80 -12.22 -10.08
CA ALA A 383 9.67 -10.83 -10.44
C ALA A 383 10.20 -9.95 -9.30
N VAL A 384 11.09 -9.01 -9.61
CA VAL A 384 11.60 -8.01 -8.67
C VAL A 384 11.09 -6.63 -9.10
N ALA A 385 10.45 -5.90 -8.20
CA ALA A 385 10.00 -4.54 -8.45
C ALA A 385 11.17 -3.56 -8.68
N ASP A 386 10.89 -2.42 -9.31
CA ASP A 386 11.87 -1.34 -9.47
C ASP A 386 12.42 -0.90 -8.10
N PRO A 387 13.75 -0.96 -7.88
CA PRO A 387 14.38 -0.57 -6.63
C PRO A 387 14.14 0.88 -6.18
N GLU A 388 13.69 1.77 -7.05
CA GLU A 388 13.34 3.15 -6.64
C GLU A 388 12.07 3.18 -5.77
N TYR A 389 11.16 2.23 -5.95
CA TYR A 389 9.84 2.23 -5.32
C TYR A 389 9.67 1.10 -4.30
N ALA A 390 8.75 1.31 -3.36
CA ALA A 390 8.35 0.23 -2.47
C ALA A 390 7.66 -0.87 -3.29
N GLY A 391 8.20 -2.08 -3.27
CA GLY A 391 7.66 -3.20 -4.04
C GLY A 391 8.09 -4.55 -3.50
N ALA A 392 7.38 -5.60 -3.92
CA ALA A 392 7.61 -6.96 -3.50
C ALA A 392 8.50 -7.73 -4.50
N VAL A 393 9.10 -8.81 -4.02
CA VAL A 393 9.67 -9.86 -4.87
C VAL A 393 8.64 -11.00 -4.90
N GLU A 394 8.17 -11.35 -6.09
CA GLU A 394 7.04 -12.27 -6.28
C GLU A 394 7.48 -13.54 -7.00
N THR A 395 6.95 -14.69 -6.58
CA THR A 395 7.06 -15.96 -7.32
C THR A 395 5.90 -16.06 -8.31
N ARG A 396 6.18 -15.89 -9.60
CA ARG A 396 5.22 -15.92 -10.69
C ARG A 396 5.15 -17.35 -11.24
N ILE A 397 4.01 -18.03 -11.03
CA ILE A 397 3.77 -19.39 -11.52
C ILE A 397 2.98 -19.31 -12.83
N PHE A 398 3.49 -19.99 -13.85
CA PHE A 398 2.87 -20.16 -15.16
C PHE A 398 2.42 -21.60 -15.33
N ILE A 399 1.21 -21.77 -15.85
CA ILE A 399 0.69 -23.06 -16.30
C ILE A 399 0.23 -22.87 -17.74
N ASP A 400 0.78 -23.65 -18.68
CA ASP A 400 0.49 -23.56 -20.11
C ASP A 400 0.61 -22.11 -20.64
N ASP A 401 1.75 -21.49 -20.30
CA ASP A 401 2.12 -20.09 -20.62
C ASP A 401 1.21 -19.00 -20.01
N ARG A 402 0.29 -19.37 -19.10
CA ARG A 402 -0.59 -18.41 -18.40
C ARG A 402 -0.13 -18.15 -16.97
N PRO A 403 0.05 -16.88 -16.55
CA PRO A 403 0.47 -16.55 -15.19
C PRO A 403 -0.70 -16.73 -14.20
N ILE A 404 -0.94 -17.97 -13.77
CA ILE A 404 -2.16 -18.39 -13.07
C ILE A 404 -2.44 -17.55 -11.81
N VAL A 405 -1.43 -17.31 -10.96
CA VAL A 405 -1.61 -16.54 -9.72
C VAL A 405 -2.00 -15.08 -10.00
N VAL A 406 -1.54 -14.53 -11.13
CA VAL A 406 -1.85 -13.17 -11.57
C VAL A 406 -3.25 -13.07 -12.17
N GLU A 407 -3.68 -14.10 -12.87
CA GLU A 407 -5.03 -14.18 -13.44
C GLU A 407 -6.10 -14.44 -12.37
N THR A 408 -5.75 -15.19 -11.32
CA THR A 408 -6.70 -15.72 -10.35
C THR A 408 -6.82 -14.85 -9.09
N PHE A 409 -5.75 -14.17 -8.68
CA PHE A 409 -5.75 -13.38 -7.45
C PHE A 409 -5.22 -11.97 -7.70
N THR A 410 -6.00 -10.96 -7.33
CA THR A 410 -5.74 -9.55 -7.65
C THR A 410 -5.57 -8.67 -6.39
N LEU A 411 -5.87 -9.20 -5.20
CA LEU A 411 -5.94 -8.42 -3.96
C LEU A 411 -4.59 -8.27 -3.23
N GLY A 412 -3.53 -8.88 -3.76
CA GLY A 412 -2.18 -8.81 -3.20
C GLY A 412 -1.14 -9.51 -4.05
N PRO A 413 0.14 -9.44 -3.68
CA PRO A 413 1.24 -10.06 -4.41
C PRO A 413 1.22 -11.60 -4.29
N ALA A 414 1.88 -12.27 -5.23
CA ALA A 414 2.22 -13.68 -5.04
C ALA A 414 3.25 -13.83 -3.91
N GLU A 415 3.26 -15.01 -3.27
CA GLU A 415 4.21 -15.30 -2.20
C GLU A 415 5.66 -15.19 -2.69
N PRO A 416 6.58 -14.70 -1.83
CA PRO A 416 7.95 -14.47 -2.23
C PRO A 416 8.71 -15.81 -2.35
N PRO A 417 9.84 -15.84 -3.09
CA PRO A 417 10.61 -17.06 -3.31
C PRO A 417 11.04 -17.76 -2.02
N GLU A 418 11.31 -17.01 -0.95
CA GLU A 418 11.72 -17.59 0.34
C GLU A 418 10.59 -18.34 1.05
N TYR A 419 9.33 -18.11 0.66
CA TYR A 419 8.19 -18.88 1.13
C TYR A 419 7.95 -20.11 0.26
N LEU A 420 7.89 -19.95 -1.07
CA LEU A 420 7.52 -21.05 -1.98
C LEU A 420 8.67 -21.99 -2.36
N LEU A 421 9.87 -21.42 -2.58
CA LEU A 421 11.10 -22.10 -3.01
C LEU A 421 12.13 -22.21 -1.87
N GLY A 422 11.69 -21.95 -0.64
CA GLY A 422 12.51 -22.04 0.56
C GLY A 422 12.67 -23.47 1.10
N PRO A 423 13.40 -23.66 2.21
CA PRO A 423 13.73 -24.98 2.76
C PRO A 423 12.53 -25.79 3.24
N ALA A 424 11.34 -25.19 3.31
CA ALA A 424 10.11 -25.91 3.60
C ALA A 424 9.56 -26.70 2.40
N HIS A 425 10.19 -26.60 1.22
CA HIS A 425 9.87 -27.36 0.01
C HIS A 425 8.37 -27.37 -0.34
N ARG A 426 7.68 -26.22 -0.14
CA ARG A 426 6.21 -26.16 -0.21
C ARG A 426 5.65 -26.60 -1.56
N LEU A 427 6.36 -26.30 -2.65
CA LEU A 427 5.96 -26.69 -3.99
C LEU A 427 6.39 -28.12 -4.38
N HIS A 428 7.17 -28.84 -3.58
CA HIS A 428 7.45 -30.25 -3.87
C HIS A 428 6.18 -31.07 -3.73
N ALA A 429 5.96 -32.02 -4.63
CA ALA A 429 4.76 -32.83 -4.65
C ALA A 429 4.96 -34.17 -3.94
N ASP A 430 4.13 -34.43 -2.93
CA ASP A 430 4.13 -35.65 -2.12
C ASP A 430 2.88 -36.52 -2.36
N VAL A 431 2.97 -37.80 -1.99
CA VAL A 431 1.83 -38.74 -2.11
C VAL A 431 0.67 -38.30 -1.22
N GLU A 432 0.99 -37.82 -0.01
CA GLU A 432 0.03 -37.18 0.88
C GLU A 432 -0.28 -35.76 0.33
N PRO A 433 -1.56 -35.44 0.06
CA PRO A 433 -1.90 -34.12 -0.44
C PRO A 433 -1.67 -33.06 0.64
N HIS A 434 -1.05 -31.96 0.27
CA HIS A 434 -0.88 -30.80 1.16
C HIS A 434 -1.28 -29.51 0.47
N GLU A 435 -1.70 -28.55 1.29
CA GLU A 435 -2.15 -27.26 0.82
C GLU A 435 -1.01 -26.23 0.85
N VAL A 436 -0.96 -25.40 -0.19
CA VAL A 436 0.06 -24.35 -0.36
C VAL A 436 -0.62 -23.02 -0.63
N ARG A 437 -0.23 -22.00 0.14
CA ARG A 437 -0.61 -20.60 -0.13
C ARG A 437 0.27 -20.05 -1.24
N LEU A 438 -0.32 -19.59 -2.33
CA LEU A 438 0.38 -19.03 -3.49
C LEU A 438 0.40 -17.50 -3.50
N ALA A 439 -0.58 -16.86 -2.85
CA ALA A 439 -0.68 -15.41 -2.73
C ALA A 439 -1.47 -15.04 -1.48
N GLU A 440 -1.19 -13.86 -0.92
CA GLU A 440 -1.95 -13.28 0.20
C GLU A 440 -2.31 -11.84 -0.15
N ALA A 441 -3.49 -11.38 0.28
CA ALA A 441 -3.88 -9.99 0.12
C ALA A 441 -2.90 -9.04 0.81
N GLY A 442 -2.67 -7.86 0.23
CA GLY A 442 -1.73 -6.88 0.78
C GLY A 442 -2.14 -6.33 2.17
N CYS A 443 -3.41 -6.49 2.56
CA CYS A 443 -3.89 -6.17 3.90
C CYS A 443 -3.54 -7.29 4.90
N THR A 444 -4.15 -8.46 4.72
CA THR A 444 -3.89 -9.76 5.36
C THR A 444 -4.92 -10.75 4.80
N GLU A 445 -4.68 -12.05 4.92
CA GLU A 445 -5.66 -13.10 4.62
C GLU A 445 -7.02 -12.88 5.32
N GLY A 446 -7.03 -12.44 6.59
CA GLY A 446 -8.27 -12.24 7.35
C GLY A 446 -9.11 -11.02 6.92
N CYS A 447 -8.68 -10.28 5.91
CA CYS A 447 -9.36 -9.06 5.45
C CYS A 447 -9.79 -9.15 3.98
N CYS A 448 -8.92 -9.64 3.09
CA CYS A 448 -9.22 -9.77 1.66
C CYS A 448 -8.70 -11.09 1.06
N GLY A 449 -8.47 -12.09 1.91
CA GLY A 449 -8.24 -13.46 1.50
C GLY A 449 -6.83 -13.77 1.02
N ALA A 450 -6.68 -14.98 0.50
CA ALA A 450 -5.44 -15.55 0.02
C ALA A 450 -5.78 -16.63 -1.03
N LEU A 451 -4.85 -16.93 -1.92
CA LEU A 451 -5.01 -18.00 -2.90
C LEU A 451 -4.28 -19.26 -2.43
N TYR A 452 -5.02 -20.36 -2.35
CA TYR A 452 -4.50 -21.68 -1.98
C TYR A 452 -4.70 -22.70 -3.11
N VAL A 453 -3.83 -23.70 -3.14
CA VAL A 453 -3.94 -24.89 -3.99
C VAL A 453 -3.53 -26.13 -3.20
N THR A 454 -4.16 -27.27 -3.49
CA THR A 454 -3.72 -28.57 -2.98
C THR A 454 -2.85 -29.28 -4.02
N ILE A 455 -1.64 -29.68 -3.62
CA ILE A 455 -0.66 -30.37 -4.46
C ILE A 455 -0.61 -31.84 -4.05
N GLN A 456 -0.62 -32.75 -5.03
CA GLN A 456 -0.49 -34.19 -4.77
C GLN A 456 0.27 -34.89 -5.90
N ARG A 457 1.22 -35.77 -5.54
CA ARG A 457 1.83 -36.74 -6.46
C ARG A 457 0.97 -38.00 -6.59
N ARG A 458 0.71 -38.43 -7.82
CA ARG A 458 -0.01 -39.64 -8.20
C ARG A 458 0.82 -40.44 -9.22
N GLY A 459 1.73 -41.27 -8.72
CA GLY A 459 2.67 -41.99 -9.58
C GLY A 459 3.55 -41.01 -10.35
N ASP A 460 3.46 -41.07 -11.68
CA ASP A 460 4.24 -40.22 -12.59
C ASP A 460 3.54 -38.87 -12.90
N GLU A 461 2.46 -38.56 -12.21
CA GLU A 461 1.74 -37.29 -12.35
C GLU A 461 1.77 -36.46 -11.06
N VAL A 462 1.76 -35.15 -11.20
CA VAL A 462 1.48 -34.20 -10.12
C VAL A 462 0.16 -33.50 -10.42
N VAL A 463 -0.74 -33.45 -9.45
CA VAL A 463 -2.08 -32.86 -9.59
C VAL A 463 -2.19 -31.65 -8.67
N TRP A 464 -2.58 -30.51 -9.26
CA TRP A 464 -2.99 -29.30 -8.54
C TRP A 464 -4.50 -29.17 -8.61
N ARG A 465 -5.16 -29.14 -7.45
CA ARG A 465 -6.62 -29.16 -7.31
C ARG A 465 -7.08 -28.38 -6.07
N ASP A 466 -8.39 -28.39 -5.85
CA ASP A 466 -9.03 -27.84 -4.64
C ASP A 466 -8.60 -26.40 -4.37
N TRP A 467 -8.50 -25.61 -5.46
CA TRP A 467 -8.18 -24.19 -5.40
C TRP A 467 -9.23 -23.47 -4.56
N ARG A 468 -8.78 -22.62 -3.65
CA ARG A 468 -9.70 -21.84 -2.83
C ARG A 468 -9.17 -20.46 -2.49
N ASN A 469 -10.09 -19.55 -2.29
CA ASN A 469 -9.89 -18.28 -1.61
C ASN A 469 -10.90 -18.18 -0.46
N PRO A 470 -10.47 -18.03 0.81
CA PRO A 470 -11.39 -17.91 1.94
C PRO A 470 -12.48 -16.84 1.77
N ASP A 471 -12.17 -15.76 1.06
CA ASP A 471 -13.06 -14.61 0.86
C ASP A 471 -13.78 -14.61 -0.50
N ASP A 472 -13.52 -15.61 -1.36
CA ASP A 472 -14.21 -15.80 -2.64
C ASP A 472 -14.61 -17.26 -2.81
N CYS A 473 -15.89 -17.54 -2.48
CA CYS A 473 -16.46 -18.87 -2.57
C CYS A 473 -16.76 -19.32 -4.01
N ASP A 474 -16.73 -18.40 -4.98
CA ASP A 474 -17.05 -18.68 -6.39
C ASP A 474 -15.78 -18.89 -7.23
N LEU A 475 -14.61 -18.90 -6.59
CA LEU A 475 -13.32 -19.11 -7.25
C LEU A 475 -13.31 -20.43 -8.03
N THR A 476 -13.30 -20.33 -9.35
CA THR A 476 -13.29 -21.48 -10.25
C THR A 476 -11.98 -21.54 -11.03
N VAL A 477 -11.08 -22.42 -10.60
CA VAL A 477 -9.81 -22.73 -11.29
C VAL A 477 -9.81 -24.22 -11.63
N PRO A 478 -9.46 -24.62 -12.86
CA PRO A 478 -9.47 -26.03 -13.23
C PRO A 478 -8.40 -26.82 -12.48
N VAL A 479 -8.61 -28.13 -12.42
CA VAL A 479 -7.56 -29.07 -12.00
C VAL A 479 -6.49 -29.11 -13.09
N PHE A 480 -5.24 -29.03 -12.67
CA PHE A 480 -4.09 -29.19 -13.57
C PHE A 480 -3.32 -30.45 -13.21
N THR A 481 -2.92 -31.20 -14.23
CA THR A 481 -2.11 -32.40 -14.09
C THR A 481 -0.80 -32.19 -14.83
N PHE A 482 0.33 -32.50 -14.22
CA PHE A 482 1.67 -32.32 -14.77
C PHE A 482 2.40 -33.67 -14.82
N ASP A 483 3.31 -33.82 -15.79
CA ASP A 483 4.32 -34.88 -15.72
C ASP A 483 5.24 -34.62 -14.50
N ALA A 484 5.40 -35.63 -13.63
CA ALA A 484 6.10 -35.46 -12.37
C ALA A 484 7.59 -35.17 -12.55
N ALA A 485 8.25 -35.77 -13.56
CA ALA A 485 9.66 -35.53 -13.82
C ALA A 485 9.90 -34.10 -14.33
N GLN A 486 9.04 -33.59 -15.21
CA GLN A 486 9.09 -32.21 -15.67
C GLN A 486 8.80 -31.21 -14.54
N TYR A 487 7.83 -31.53 -13.67
CA TYR A 487 7.49 -30.73 -12.50
C TYR A 487 8.70 -30.61 -11.55
N ASP A 488 9.30 -31.74 -11.18
CA ASP A 488 10.44 -31.79 -10.26
C ASP A 488 11.66 -31.06 -10.82
N ALA A 489 11.92 -31.22 -12.13
CA ALA A 489 13.01 -30.52 -12.80
C ALA A 489 12.81 -28.99 -12.78
N GLU A 490 11.59 -28.51 -12.96
CA GLU A 490 11.29 -27.07 -12.90
C GLU A 490 11.41 -26.52 -11.48
N ILE A 491 10.95 -27.26 -10.47
CA ILE A 491 11.14 -26.88 -9.06
C ILE A 491 12.62 -26.79 -8.72
N ALA A 492 13.41 -27.81 -9.04
CA ALA A 492 14.85 -27.83 -8.77
C ALA A 492 15.59 -26.69 -9.49
N ARG A 493 15.21 -26.39 -10.73
CA ARG A 493 15.74 -25.24 -11.48
C ARG A 493 15.39 -23.92 -10.78
N ALA A 494 14.13 -23.74 -10.37
CA ALA A 494 13.68 -22.52 -9.71
C ALA A 494 14.34 -22.33 -8.33
N GLU A 495 14.52 -23.39 -7.55
CA GLU A 495 15.25 -23.37 -6.27
C GLU A 495 16.75 -23.07 -6.45
N SER A 496 17.33 -23.46 -7.59
CA SER A 496 18.75 -23.20 -7.90
C SER A 496 19.00 -21.82 -8.49
N ASP A 497 17.97 -21.14 -9.01
CA ASP A 497 18.08 -19.81 -9.61
C ASP A 497 18.23 -18.74 -8.52
N ARG A 498 19.43 -18.16 -8.44
CA ARG A 498 19.81 -17.08 -7.52
C ARG A 498 20.17 -15.79 -8.26
N THR A 499 19.90 -15.71 -9.56
CA THR A 499 20.30 -14.58 -10.40
C THR A 499 19.58 -13.27 -10.06
N TRP A 500 18.45 -13.39 -9.36
CA TRP A 500 17.59 -12.28 -8.93
C TRP A 500 17.96 -11.74 -7.53
N GLU A 501 18.82 -12.43 -6.79
CA GLU A 501 19.29 -11.98 -5.48
C GLU A 501 20.36 -10.89 -5.64
N TRP A 502 20.18 -9.78 -4.93
CA TRP A 502 21.26 -8.81 -4.69
C TRP A 502 21.91 -9.08 -3.33
N HIS A 503 23.06 -8.47 -3.07
CA HIS A 503 23.92 -8.75 -1.89
C HIS A 503 23.15 -8.90 -0.58
N GLU A 504 22.35 -7.92 -0.21
CA GLU A 504 21.59 -7.88 1.05
C GLU A 504 20.53 -8.99 1.11
N ARG A 505 19.94 -9.37 -0.04
CA ARG A 505 18.97 -10.46 -0.10
C ARG A 505 19.61 -11.82 0.05
N THR A 506 20.80 -12.01 -0.52
CA THR A 506 21.64 -13.19 -0.29
C THR A 506 21.97 -13.32 1.20
N VAL A 507 22.40 -12.23 1.85
CA VAL A 507 22.69 -12.20 3.29
C VAL A 507 21.43 -12.56 4.10
N ALA A 508 20.28 -11.94 3.83
CA ALA A 508 19.02 -12.24 4.52
C ALA A 508 18.63 -13.72 4.42
N ARG A 509 18.80 -14.34 3.25
CA ARG A 509 18.54 -15.77 3.05
C ARG A 509 19.50 -16.64 3.88
N LEU A 510 20.80 -16.30 3.91
CA LEU A 510 21.79 -17.05 4.68
C LEU A 510 21.53 -16.93 6.19
N VAL A 511 21.23 -15.72 6.69
CA VAL A 511 20.81 -15.51 8.09
C VAL A 511 19.58 -16.34 8.43
N ARG A 512 18.58 -16.39 7.54
CA ARG A 512 17.39 -17.22 7.71
C ARG A 512 17.71 -18.70 7.78
N GLY A 513 18.60 -19.19 6.91
CA GLY A 513 19.07 -20.57 6.93
C GLY A 513 19.68 -20.91 8.28
N ARG A 514 20.69 -20.14 8.71
CA ARG A 514 21.39 -20.35 10.00
C ARG A 514 20.43 -20.37 11.19
N LEU A 515 19.51 -19.39 11.28
CA LEU A 515 18.54 -19.33 12.38
C LEU A 515 17.46 -20.43 12.34
N SER A 516 17.24 -21.05 11.17
CA SER A 516 16.34 -22.20 11.03
C SER A 516 17.04 -23.51 11.39
N ASP A 517 18.32 -23.64 11.03
CA ASP A 517 19.14 -24.82 11.28
C ASP A 517 19.58 -24.91 12.76
N GLU A 518 19.71 -23.76 13.44
CA GLU A 518 20.14 -23.64 14.84
C GLU A 518 19.06 -22.92 15.69
N PRO A 519 17.88 -23.55 15.94
CA PRO A 519 16.76 -22.91 16.62
C PRO A 519 17.07 -22.50 18.07
N GLU A 520 18.08 -23.11 18.70
CA GLU A 520 18.56 -22.79 20.05
C GLU A 520 19.16 -21.39 20.17
N LEU A 521 19.65 -20.80 19.06
CA LEU A 521 20.27 -19.47 19.05
C LEU A 521 19.32 -18.41 19.60
N LEU A 522 18.09 -18.36 19.07
CA LEU A 522 17.02 -17.49 19.58
C LEU A 522 16.19 -18.14 20.68
N GLY A 523 16.09 -19.48 20.67
CA GLY A 523 15.30 -20.24 21.63
C GLY A 523 15.72 -20.02 23.09
N ARG A 524 16.99 -19.68 23.35
CA ARG A 524 17.47 -19.34 24.70
C ARG A 524 16.80 -18.11 25.32
N TRP A 525 16.13 -17.28 24.52
CA TRP A 525 15.30 -16.16 24.97
C TRP A 525 13.80 -16.37 24.73
N ASP A 526 13.39 -17.61 24.41
CA ASP A 526 12.01 -17.94 24.02
C ASP A 526 11.54 -17.14 22.79
N CYS A 527 12.50 -16.89 21.88
CA CYS A 527 12.28 -16.24 20.60
C CYS A 527 12.33 -17.24 19.46
N HIS A 528 11.48 -17.04 18.45
CA HIS A 528 11.43 -17.84 17.25
C HIS A 528 11.61 -16.96 16.01
N PRO A 529 12.38 -17.40 14.99
CA PRO A 529 12.55 -16.64 13.77
C PRO A 529 11.20 -16.44 13.07
N GLY A 530 10.96 -15.21 12.63
CA GLY A 530 9.82 -14.82 11.80
C GLY A 530 10.25 -14.66 10.35
N TRP A 531 9.68 -13.67 9.67
CA TRP A 531 10.11 -13.30 8.32
C TRP A 531 11.44 -12.54 8.33
N MET A 532 12.19 -12.66 7.25
CA MET A 532 13.42 -11.92 7.01
C MET A 532 13.39 -11.37 5.60
N GLU A 533 13.69 -10.09 5.44
CA GLU A 533 13.51 -9.40 4.18
C GLU A 533 14.66 -8.43 3.91
N ALA A 534 15.15 -8.44 2.68
CA ALA A 534 15.84 -7.32 2.07
C ALA A 534 14.90 -6.72 1.02
N ARG A 535 14.54 -5.45 1.17
CA ARG A 535 13.61 -4.76 0.26
C ARG A 535 14.37 -4.18 -0.93
N PRO A 536 13.82 -4.19 -2.16
CA PRO A 536 14.49 -3.60 -3.32
C PRO A 536 14.90 -2.13 -3.09
N ASN A 537 14.09 -1.37 -2.35
CA ASN A 537 14.30 0.06 -2.12
C ASN A 537 15.01 0.42 -0.79
N ASP A 538 15.41 -0.55 0.02
CA ASP A 538 16.07 -0.32 1.32
C ASP A 538 17.48 -0.92 1.31
N ARG A 539 18.35 -0.28 0.53
CA ARG A 539 19.73 -0.75 0.32
C ARG A 539 20.57 -0.69 1.59
N GLY A 540 21.56 -1.60 1.64
CA GLY A 540 22.48 -1.71 2.75
C GLY A 540 21.83 -2.20 4.04
N ARG A 541 20.60 -2.74 4.00
CA ARG A 541 19.86 -3.16 5.19
C ARG A 541 19.08 -4.44 4.98
N ILE A 542 18.91 -5.17 6.09
CA ILE A 542 17.95 -6.27 6.19
C ILE A 542 17.04 -6.08 7.40
N HIS A 543 15.82 -6.59 7.28
CA HIS A 543 14.83 -6.60 8.34
C HIS A 543 14.67 -8.03 8.82
N VAL A 544 14.95 -8.26 10.11
CA VAL A 544 14.87 -9.58 10.74
C VAL A 544 13.77 -9.55 11.79
N SER A 545 12.67 -10.25 11.51
CA SER A 545 11.58 -10.40 12.47
C SER A 545 11.73 -11.67 13.31
N TYR A 546 11.37 -11.57 14.59
CA TYR A 546 11.28 -12.71 15.51
C TYR A 546 10.14 -12.50 16.50
N LEU A 547 9.55 -13.62 16.93
CA LEU A 547 8.41 -13.66 17.82
C LEU A 547 8.87 -14.10 19.21
N PHE A 548 8.53 -13.34 20.24
CA PHE A 548 8.68 -13.74 21.63
C PHE A 548 7.41 -14.42 22.10
N ARG A 549 7.55 -15.67 22.56
CA ARG A 549 6.48 -16.66 22.74
C ARG A 549 5.81 -17.02 21.42
N ARG A 550 5.76 -18.32 21.12
CA ARG A 550 5.24 -18.80 19.83
C ARG A 550 3.78 -18.37 19.66
N ARG A 551 3.47 -17.66 18.58
CA ARG A 551 2.09 -17.32 18.22
C ARG A 551 1.31 -18.60 17.95
N GLN A 552 0.42 -19.00 18.86
CA GLN A 552 -0.52 -20.09 18.63
C GLN A 552 -1.79 -19.54 17.98
N THR A 553 -2.20 -20.13 16.86
CA THR A 553 -3.47 -19.78 16.21
C THR A 553 -4.62 -20.10 17.18
N GLY A 554 -5.33 -19.07 17.66
CA GLY A 554 -6.41 -19.21 18.64
C GLY A 554 -5.97 -19.35 20.11
N GLY A 555 -4.68 -19.22 20.42
CA GLY A 555 -4.16 -19.27 21.80
C GLY A 555 -4.34 -17.95 22.55
N ALA A 556 -4.63 -18.03 23.85
CA ALA A 556 -4.79 -16.87 24.75
C ALA A 556 -3.45 -16.32 25.28
N GLU A 557 -2.32 -16.93 24.92
CA GLU A 557 -1.02 -16.51 25.43
C GLU A 557 -0.54 -15.21 24.78
N PRO A 558 -0.03 -14.25 25.58
CA PRO A 558 0.50 -13.01 25.05
C PRO A 558 1.78 -13.28 24.25
N TRP A 559 1.87 -12.70 23.06
CA TRP A 559 3.03 -12.76 22.18
C TRP A 559 3.42 -11.35 21.75
N LEU A 560 4.71 -11.15 21.45
CA LEU A 560 5.23 -9.90 20.89
C LEU A 560 6.07 -10.20 19.65
N GLN A 561 6.04 -9.29 18.69
CA GLN A 561 6.92 -9.31 17.53
C GLN A 561 7.93 -8.19 17.62
N PHE A 562 9.18 -8.56 17.37
CA PHE A 562 10.29 -7.64 17.24
C PHE A 562 10.78 -7.66 15.79
N VAL A 563 11.25 -6.50 15.33
CA VAL A 563 11.89 -6.33 14.01
C VAL A 563 13.21 -5.60 14.22
N ALA A 564 14.32 -6.28 13.95
CA ALA A 564 15.64 -5.68 13.90
C ALA A 564 15.92 -5.20 12.47
N VAL A 565 16.22 -3.91 12.31
CA VAL A 565 16.75 -3.35 11.06
C VAL A 565 18.26 -3.28 11.22
N LEU A 566 18.98 -4.04 10.42
CA LEU A 566 20.43 -4.22 10.53
C LEU A 566 21.11 -3.73 9.26
N ASP A 567 22.19 -2.96 9.42
CA ASP A 567 23.02 -2.54 8.30
C ASP A 567 23.85 -3.74 7.79
N VAL A 568 23.95 -3.88 6.48
CA VAL A 568 24.69 -4.93 5.78
C VAL A 568 25.96 -4.32 5.19
N PRO A 569 27.14 -4.59 5.75
CA PRO A 569 28.38 -4.13 5.17
C PRO A 569 28.63 -4.79 3.81
N ALA A 570 29.42 -4.11 2.98
CA ALA A 570 29.99 -4.73 1.79
C ALA A 570 30.93 -5.87 2.21
N GLY A 571 30.89 -7.00 1.50
CA GLY A 571 31.70 -8.16 1.85
C GLY A 571 31.20 -9.43 1.20
N GLU A 572 31.79 -10.55 1.58
CA GLU A 572 31.33 -11.88 1.17
C GLU A 572 30.05 -12.22 1.95
N PRO A 573 28.93 -12.58 1.28
CA PRO A 573 27.63 -12.73 1.95
C PRO A 573 27.59 -13.70 3.13
N ALA A 574 28.32 -14.82 3.08
CA ALA A 574 28.31 -15.80 4.18
C ALA A 574 28.98 -15.24 5.43
N THR A 575 30.14 -14.59 5.28
CA THR A 575 30.85 -13.91 6.37
C THR A 575 29.97 -12.85 7.03
N VAL A 576 29.30 -12.02 6.21
CA VAL A 576 28.40 -10.97 6.72
C VAL A 576 27.18 -11.58 7.43
N ALA A 577 26.63 -12.68 6.90
CA ALA A 577 25.52 -13.37 7.54
C ALA A 577 25.92 -13.95 8.92
N ASP A 578 27.11 -14.54 9.03
CA ASP A 578 27.63 -15.08 10.30
C ASP A 578 27.83 -13.97 11.34
N ASP A 579 28.33 -12.82 10.94
CA ASP A 579 28.50 -11.66 11.82
C ASP A 579 27.15 -11.12 12.29
N ILE A 580 26.14 -11.05 11.41
CA ILE A 580 24.78 -10.65 11.76
C ILE A 580 24.13 -11.64 12.72
N VAL A 581 24.26 -12.95 12.47
CA VAL A 581 23.73 -13.98 13.38
C VAL A 581 24.39 -13.85 14.75
N ARG A 582 25.70 -13.61 14.80
CA ARG A 582 26.42 -13.36 16.05
C ARG A 582 25.90 -12.11 16.76
N GLU A 583 25.73 -10.98 16.06
CA GLU A 583 25.18 -9.76 16.65
C GLU A 583 23.77 -9.99 17.24
N LEU A 584 22.90 -10.68 16.51
CA LEU A 584 21.54 -11.00 16.94
C LEU A 584 21.53 -11.94 18.15
N CYS A 585 22.49 -12.86 18.22
CA CYS A 585 22.50 -13.96 19.17
C CYS A 585 23.55 -13.80 20.28
N ASP A 586 24.26 -12.68 20.38
CA ASP A 586 25.19 -12.43 21.49
C ASP A 586 24.50 -11.83 22.73
N ARG A 587 23.39 -11.11 22.55
CA ARG A 587 22.64 -10.42 23.62
C ARG A 587 21.14 -10.62 23.47
N ASP A 588 20.38 -10.34 24.53
CA ASP A 588 18.92 -10.43 24.49
C ASP A 588 18.36 -9.61 23.32
N PRO A 589 17.71 -10.26 22.33
CA PRO A 589 17.26 -9.57 21.14
C PRO A 589 16.00 -8.73 21.40
N ARG A 590 15.30 -8.94 22.53
CA ARG A 590 14.03 -8.29 22.88
C ARG A 590 14.25 -6.86 23.35
N ARG A 591 14.41 -5.93 22.40
CA ARG A 591 14.63 -4.51 22.69
C ARG A 591 13.38 -3.66 22.47
N GLN A 592 13.17 -2.68 23.35
CA GLN A 592 12.02 -1.77 23.32
C GLN A 592 11.90 -0.99 22.00
N ASP A 593 13.02 -0.62 21.37
CA ASP A 593 13.09 0.09 20.09
C ASP A 593 12.75 -0.79 18.88
N ARG A 594 12.77 -2.12 19.06
CA ARG A 594 12.49 -3.13 18.03
C ARG A 594 11.07 -3.70 18.12
N LEU A 595 10.30 -3.38 19.17
CA LEU A 595 8.93 -3.86 19.33
C LEU A 595 8.03 -3.30 18.20
N ALA A 596 7.45 -4.20 17.41
CA ALA A 596 6.72 -3.86 16.18
C ALA A 596 5.33 -4.49 16.08
N GLY A 597 5.03 -5.55 16.85
CA GLY A 597 3.74 -6.23 16.80
C GLY A 597 3.37 -6.93 18.10
N GLY A 598 2.10 -7.34 18.20
CA GLY A 598 1.47 -7.84 19.43
C GLY A 598 0.23 -7.01 19.79
N SER A 599 -0.11 -6.95 21.07
CA SER A 599 -1.11 -6.02 21.59
C SER A 599 -0.54 -5.18 22.74
N ARG A 600 -1.23 -4.08 23.06
CA ARG A 600 -0.86 -3.25 24.21
C ARG A 600 -0.90 -4.05 25.50
N GLU A 601 -1.94 -4.85 25.68
CA GLU A 601 -2.14 -5.71 26.85
C GLU A 601 -1.01 -6.75 26.95
N ALA A 602 -0.62 -7.37 25.82
CA ALA A 602 0.49 -8.32 25.79
C ALA A 602 1.82 -7.64 26.13
N ALA A 603 2.06 -6.42 25.63
CA ALA A 603 3.28 -5.68 25.93
C ALA A 603 3.38 -5.35 27.43
N GLU A 604 2.30 -4.82 28.01
CA GLU A 604 2.24 -4.50 29.44
C GLU A 604 2.43 -5.75 30.33
N GLN A 605 1.80 -6.88 29.97
CA GLN A 605 1.96 -8.17 30.67
C GLN A 605 3.39 -8.73 30.59
N LEU A 606 4.09 -8.47 29.48
CA LEU A 606 5.43 -8.98 29.22
C LEU A 606 6.53 -7.97 29.57
N GLY A 607 6.19 -6.82 30.17
CA GLY A 607 7.14 -5.83 30.68
C GLY A 607 7.66 -4.84 29.63
N PHE A 608 6.97 -4.66 28.51
CA PHE A 608 7.31 -3.71 27.46
C PHE A 608 6.31 -2.55 27.38
N GLN A 609 6.77 -1.39 26.92
CA GLN A 609 5.91 -0.26 26.61
C GLN A 609 5.35 -0.42 25.19
N TRP A 610 4.04 -0.27 25.00
CA TRP A 610 3.47 -0.31 23.66
C TRP A 610 3.92 0.92 22.85
N PRO A 611 4.49 0.77 21.64
CA PRO A 611 4.96 1.90 20.87
C PRO A 611 3.78 2.83 20.53
N PRO A 612 3.94 4.16 20.62
CA PRO A 612 2.95 5.08 20.07
C PRO A 612 2.80 4.80 18.58
N HIS A 613 1.56 4.80 18.06
CA HIS A 613 1.26 4.52 16.64
C HIS A 613 2.30 5.17 15.72
N ARG A 614 3.14 4.35 15.07
CA ARG A 614 3.96 4.82 13.95
C ARG A 614 3.00 5.17 12.82
N ALA A 615 3.11 6.41 12.34
CA ALA A 615 2.23 7.03 11.34
C ALA A 615 2.28 6.34 9.98
#